data_AF-A0A7C5NY39-F1
#
_entry.id   AF-A0A7C5NY39-F1
#
_cell.length_a   1.000
_cell.length_b   1.000
_cell.length_c   1.000
_cell.angle_alpha   90.00
_cell.angle_beta   90.00
_cell.angle_gamma   90.00
#
_symmetry.space_group_name_H-M   'P 1'
#
loop_
_entity.id
_entity.type
_entity.pdbx_description
1 polymer ?
#
loop_
_entity_poly.entity_id
_entity_poly.type
_entity_poly.pdbx_seq_one_letter_code
_entity_poly.pdbx_strand_id
1 'polypeptide(L)'
;ALAVRSLTGETPDLYITNLRDPHNPMTETLQSFLRRELVARYFNPKWIEGMMEHDYAGAREMMKFTEYLWGWDVVTPDLITADMWNQVYDVYIQDKYNLGLEGFFKTNNPYALESIAARMLEAIRKDYWDPSDDVQTDLAETWQQLVDEYGVTCCHHTCGNLLLNEYMEGIISTPVGKSNTGRGGGGTYWKTTPTPTPVTQSSDGNETTEGGVGGVENLNPSKAASNSKELEGTVMEEKKLGGLMPPVSGVPWIAVLIVIVVLGLVYAGFFLVRR
;
A
#
# COMPACT_ATOMS: atom_id res chain seq x y z
N ALA A 1 1.88 -21.06 -5.83
CA ALA A 1 1.40 -21.30 -7.21
C ALA A 1 2.31 -20.62 -8.23
N LEU A 2 2.57 -19.32 -8.12
CA LEU A 2 3.41 -18.57 -9.06
C LEU A 2 4.77 -19.22 -9.37
N ALA A 3 5.50 -19.72 -8.37
CA ALA A 3 6.79 -20.40 -8.59
C ALA A 3 6.67 -21.69 -9.43
N VAL A 4 5.58 -22.45 -9.27
CA VAL A 4 5.32 -23.62 -10.12
C VAL A 4 5.01 -23.16 -11.53
N ARG A 5 4.07 -22.21 -11.69
CA ARG A 5 3.71 -21.63 -12.99
C ARG A 5 4.92 -21.01 -13.71
N SER A 6 5.85 -20.38 -13.00
CA SER A 6 7.06 -19.82 -13.62
C SER A 6 7.99 -20.87 -14.21
N LEU A 7 7.92 -22.11 -13.71
CA LEU A 7 8.72 -23.24 -14.20
C LEU A 7 7.96 -24.09 -15.23
N THR A 8 6.65 -24.26 -15.06
CA THR A 8 5.83 -25.19 -15.86
C THR A 8 4.97 -24.50 -16.92
N GLY A 9 4.73 -23.19 -16.81
CA GLY A 9 3.78 -22.44 -17.63
C GLY A 9 2.33 -22.52 -17.15
N GLU A 10 2.00 -23.41 -16.22
CA GLU A 10 0.62 -23.71 -15.79
C GLU A 10 0.42 -23.46 -14.29
N THR A 11 -0.75 -22.93 -13.90
CA THR A 11 -1.14 -22.83 -12.49
C THR A 11 -1.51 -24.22 -11.97
N PRO A 12 -0.87 -24.72 -10.89
CA PRO A 12 -1.25 -26.00 -10.31
C PRO A 12 -2.62 -25.91 -9.62
N ASP A 13 -3.32 -27.04 -9.52
CA ASP A 13 -4.52 -27.14 -8.70
C ASP A 13 -4.18 -26.85 -7.23
N LEU A 14 -4.94 -25.95 -6.61
CA LEU A 14 -4.75 -25.56 -5.23
C LEU A 14 -5.90 -26.05 -4.36
N TYR A 15 -5.54 -26.67 -3.25
CA TYR A 15 -6.47 -27.17 -2.24
C TYR A 15 -6.11 -26.63 -0.88
N ILE A 16 -7.11 -26.56 -0.01
CA ILE A 16 -6.95 -26.24 1.41
C ILE A 16 -7.58 -27.34 2.25
N THR A 17 -6.88 -27.75 3.30
CA THR A 17 -7.44 -28.63 4.32
C THR A 17 -8.13 -27.76 5.36
N ASN A 18 -9.45 -27.74 5.31
CA ASN A 18 -10.29 -27.01 6.23
C ASN A 18 -10.55 -27.85 7.49
N LEU A 19 -9.92 -27.45 8.59
CA LEU A 19 -9.98 -28.11 9.90
C LEU A 19 -10.78 -27.31 10.93
N ARG A 20 -11.61 -26.36 10.49
CA ARG A 20 -12.37 -25.48 11.40
C ARG A 20 -13.45 -26.22 12.20
N ASP A 21 -14.00 -27.29 11.64
CA ASP A 21 -14.87 -28.22 12.34
C ASP A 21 -14.07 -29.50 12.67
N PRO A 22 -13.69 -29.72 13.95
CA PRO A 22 -12.95 -30.91 14.37
C PRO A 22 -13.70 -32.22 14.08
N HIS A 23 -15.03 -32.18 13.94
CA HIS A 23 -15.87 -33.33 13.67
C HIS A 23 -16.11 -33.55 12.16
N ASN A 24 -15.69 -32.61 11.31
CA ASN A 24 -15.87 -32.69 9.86
C ASN A 24 -14.68 -32.07 9.09
N PRO A 25 -13.47 -32.63 9.20
CA PRO A 25 -12.32 -32.16 8.44
C PRO A 25 -12.53 -32.43 6.95
N MET A 26 -12.31 -31.41 6.11
CA MET A 26 -12.53 -31.51 4.67
C MET A 26 -11.35 -30.94 3.88
N THR A 27 -11.08 -31.50 2.71
CA THR A 27 -10.18 -30.89 1.72
C THR A 27 -11.03 -30.38 0.58
N GLU A 28 -10.88 -29.11 0.24
CA GLU A 28 -11.64 -28.43 -0.81
C GLU A 28 -10.72 -27.56 -1.67
N THR A 29 -11.19 -27.16 -2.84
CA THR A 29 -10.42 -26.26 -3.71
C THR A 29 -10.24 -24.91 -3.03
N LEU A 30 -9.06 -24.31 -3.19
CA LEU A 30 -8.76 -23.00 -2.62
C LEU A 30 -9.76 -21.94 -3.11
N GLN A 31 -10.15 -22.00 -4.38
CA GLN A 31 -11.10 -21.06 -4.98
C GLN A 31 -12.48 -21.12 -4.30
N SER A 32 -13.00 -22.33 -4.06
CA SER A 32 -14.30 -22.50 -3.37
C SER A 32 -14.24 -21.97 -1.94
N PHE A 33 -13.16 -22.31 -1.22
CA PHE A 33 -12.94 -21.85 0.14
C PHE A 33 -12.84 -20.32 0.20
N LEU A 34 -11.97 -19.73 -0.62
CA LEU A 34 -11.72 -18.28 -0.64
C LEU A 34 -13.00 -17.52 -0.97
N ARG A 35 -13.76 -17.93 -2.00
CA ARG A 35 -15.04 -17.29 -2.32
C ARG A 35 -16.00 -17.30 -1.13
N ARG A 36 -16.07 -18.41 -0.40
CA ARG A 36 -16.92 -18.52 0.80
C ARG A 36 -16.42 -17.61 1.92
N GLU A 37 -15.11 -17.48 2.11
CA GLU A 37 -14.52 -16.55 3.09
C GLU A 37 -14.84 -15.09 2.76
N LEU A 38 -14.71 -14.69 1.48
CA LEU A 38 -15.03 -13.33 1.05
C LEU A 38 -16.49 -12.99 1.37
N VAL A 39 -17.43 -13.86 0.99
CA VAL A 39 -18.86 -13.64 1.23
C VAL A 39 -19.22 -13.70 2.72
N ALA A 40 -18.61 -14.61 3.49
CA ALA A 40 -18.92 -14.78 4.91
C ALA A 40 -18.39 -13.62 5.78
N ARG A 41 -17.32 -12.96 5.34
CA ARG A 41 -16.63 -11.92 6.11
C ARG A 41 -16.58 -10.57 5.38
N TYR A 42 -15.75 -10.43 4.36
CA TYR A 42 -15.42 -9.12 3.81
C TYR A 42 -16.54 -8.48 2.98
N PHE A 43 -17.47 -9.26 2.45
CA PHE A 43 -18.68 -8.76 1.78
C PHE A 43 -19.92 -8.87 2.67
N ASN A 44 -19.76 -9.25 3.95
CA ASN A 44 -20.88 -9.42 4.85
C ASN A 44 -21.15 -8.11 5.61
N PRO A 45 -22.35 -7.50 5.48
CA PRO A 45 -22.67 -6.25 6.17
C PRO A 45 -22.54 -6.38 7.70
N LYS A 46 -22.78 -7.56 8.29
CA LYS A 46 -22.63 -7.76 9.74
C LYS A 46 -21.18 -7.67 10.20
N TRP A 47 -20.24 -8.15 9.38
CA TRP A 47 -18.82 -8.00 9.69
C TRP A 47 -18.39 -6.54 9.52
N ILE A 48 -18.88 -5.87 8.47
CA ILE A 48 -18.59 -4.46 8.20
C ILE A 48 -19.09 -3.58 9.35
N GLU A 49 -20.35 -3.73 9.76
CA GLU A 49 -20.94 -3.05 10.93
C GLU A 49 -20.09 -3.28 12.18
N GLY A 50 -19.69 -4.53 12.46
CA GLY A 50 -18.85 -4.83 13.62
C GLY A 50 -17.44 -4.22 13.54
N MET A 51 -16.88 -4.05 12.35
CA MET A 51 -15.65 -3.27 12.18
C MET A 51 -15.91 -1.78 12.40
N MET A 52 -17.05 -1.25 11.96
CA MET A 52 -17.39 0.17 12.16
C MET A 52 -17.51 0.55 13.64
N GLU A 53 -17.87 -0.38 14.52
CA GLU A 53 -17.84 -0.18 15.98
C GLU A 53 -16.43 0.08 16.56
N HIS A 54 -15.38 -0.13 15.76
CA HIS A 54 -13.98 0.03 16.13
C HIS A 54 -13.25 1.13 15.34
N ASP A 55 -14.00 2.06 14.72
CA ASP A 55 -13.49 3.29 14.11
C ASP A 55 -12.23 3.08 13.25
N TYR A 56 -11.12 3.73 13.61
CA TYR A 56 -9.85 3.68 12.89
C TYR A 56 -9.32 2.24 12.72
N ALA A 57 -9.42 1.42 13.77
CA ALA A 57 -8.93 0.05 13.73
C ALA A 57 -9.78 -0.82 12.79
N GLY A 58 -11.09 -0.63 12.81
CA GLY A 58 -12.02 -1.27 11.89
C GLY A 58 -11.74 -0.92 10.43
N ALA A 59 -11.63 0.38 10.15
CA ALA A 59 -11.28 0.88 8.82
C ALA A 59 -9.94 0.31 8.32
N ARG A 60 -8.95 0.19 9.21
CA ARG A 60 -7.65 -0.41 8.89
C ARG A 60 -7.75 -1.90 8.54
N GLU A 61 -8.62 -2.66 9.20
CA GLU A 61 -8.83 -4.07 8.85
C GLU A 61 -9.54 -4.23 7.49
N MET A 62 -10.48 -3.34 7.16
CA MET A 62 -11.09 -3.28 5.81
C MET A 62 -10.03 -3.00 4.73
N MET A 63 -9.15 -2.02 4.96
CA MET A 63 -8.03 -1.71 4.07
C MET A 63 -7.08 -2.91 3.88
N LYS A 64 -6.66 -3.56 4.98
CA LYS A 64 -5.75 -4.73 4.93
C LYS A 64 -6.33 -5.88 4.13
N PHE A 65 -7.64 -6.09 4.16
CA PHE A 65 -8.25 -7.13 3.35
C PHE A 65 -8.03 -6.90 1.85
N THR A 66 -8.27 -5.68 1.36
CA THR A 66 -8.05 -5.33 -0.06
C THR A 66 -6.60 -5.56 -0.47
N GLU A 67 -5.65 -5.29 0.45
CA GLU A 67 -4.24 -5.61 0.26
C GLU A 67 -3.99 -7.11 0.06
N TYR A 68 -4.57 -7.94 0.90
CA TYR A 68 -4.42 -9.39 0.84
C TYR A 68 -5.11 -9.99 -0.39
N LEU A 69 -6.25 -9.43 -0.81
CA LEU A 69 -6.94 -9.85 -2.03
C LEU A 69 -6.03 -9.69 -3.26
N TRP A 70 -5.42 -8.51 -3.42
CA TRP A 70 -4.43 -8.29 -4.47
C TRP A 70 -3.23 -9.23 -4.37
N GLY A 71 -2.74 -9.48 -3.15
CA GLY A 71 -1.67 -10.46 -2.94
C GLY A 71 -2.00 -11.84 -3.50
N TRP A 72 -3.24 -12.32 -3.28
CA TRP A 72 -3.72 -13.57 -3.86
C TRP A 72 -3.78 -13.56 -5.38
N ASP A 73 -4.23 -12.45 -5.96
CA ASP A 73 -4.34 -12.27 -7.41
C ASP A 73 -2.97 -12.33 -8.10
N VAL A 74 -1.97 -11.66 -7.51
CA VAL A 74 -0.60 -11.65 -8.00
C VAL A 74 0.05 -13.04 -7.93
N VAL A 75 -0.10 -13.74 -6.81
CA VAL A 75 0.63 -15.02 -6.58
C VAL A 75 -0.10 -16.24 -7.14
N THR A 76 -1.39 -16.10 -7.44
CA THR A 76 -2.22 -17.15 -8.01
C THR A 76 -3.15 -16.56 -9.06
N PRO A 77 -2.67 -16.44 -10.31
CA PRO A 77 -3.52 -15.98 -11.40
C PRO A 77 -4.78 -16.85 -11.50
N ASP A 78 -5.89 -16.23 -11.90
CA ASP A 78 -7.21 -16.86 -12.08
C ASP A 78 -7.94 -17.26 -10.78
N LEU A 79 -7.30 -17.12 -9.60
CA LEU A 79 -7.93 -17.39 -8.31
C LEU A 79 -8.93 -16.30 -7.91
N ILE A 80 -8.50 -15.03 -8.05
CA ILE A 80 -9.35 -13.85 -7.85
C ILE A 80 -10.01 -13.54 -9.17
N THR A 81 -11.35 -13.50 -9.18
CA THR A 81 -12.10 -13.22 -10.40
C THR A 81 -12.48 -11.74 -10.47
N ALA A 82 -12.77 -11.24 -11.68
CA ALA A 82 -13.29 -9.89 -11.86
C ALA A 82 -14.55 -9.62 -11.01
N ASP A 83 -15.41 -10.63 -10.81
CA ASP A 83 -16.58 -10.53 -9.93
C ASP A 83 -16.20 -10.27 -8.47
N MET A 84 -15.10 -10.86 -7.98
CA MET A 84 -14.62 -10.59 -6.62
C MET A 84 -14.15 -9.15 -6.46
N TRP A 85 -13.45 -8.59 -7.46
CA TRP A 85 -13.07 -7.18 -7.47
C TRP A 85 -14.27 -6.25 -7.59
N ASN A 86 -15.23 -6.58 -8.46
CA ASN A 86 -16.50 -5.85 -8.57
C ASN A 86 -17.25 -5.83 -7.22
N GLN A 87 -17.22 -6.93 -6.47
CA GLN A 87 -17.82 -6.96 -5.13
C GLN A 87 -17.07 -6.07 -4.13
N VAL A 88 -15.75 -5.94 -4.21
CA VAL A 88 -15.01 -4.95 -3.38
C VAL A 88 -15.48 -3.54 -3.72
N TYR A 89 -15.58 -3.21 -5.01
CA TYR A 89 -16.05 -1.90 -5.47
C TYR A 89 -17.46 -1.59 -4.98
N ASP A 90 -18.40 -2.50 -5.26
CA ASP A 90 -19.79 -2.39 -4.83
C ASP A 90 -19.89 -2.14 -3.32
N VAL A 91 -19.17 -2.94 -2.53
CA VAL A 91 -19.32 -2.93 -1.07
C VAL A 91 -18.64 -1.73 -0.44
N TYR A 92 -17.39 -1.43 -0.80
CA TYR A 92 -16.57 -0.44 -0.07
C TYR A 92 -16.55 0.95 -0.70
N ILE A 93 -16.78 1.06 -2.01
CA ILE A 93 -16.79 2.35 -2.72
C ILE A 93 -18.24 2.80 -2.92
N GLN A 94 -19.07 1.94 -3.50
CA GLN A 94 -20.47 2.26 -3.80
C GLN A 94 -21.41 2.07 -2.61
N ASP A 95 -20.90 1.62 -1.46
CA ASP A 95 -21.67 1.35 -0.24
C ASP A 95 -22.97 0.60 -0.53
N LYS A 96 -22.87 -0.56 -1.19
CA LYS A 96 -24.00 -1.43 -1.62
C LYS A 96 -25.06 -1.64 -0.54
N TYR A 97 -24.67 -1.60 0.73
CA TYR A 97 -25.53 -1.85 1.88
C TYR A 97 -26.09 -0.57 2.52
N ASN A 98 -25.70 0.61 2.04
CA ASN A 98 -26.08 1.93 2.56
C ASN A 98 -25.74 2.08 4.06
N LEU A 99 -24.53 1.68 4.46
CA LEU A 99 -24.05 1.75 5.83
C LEU A 99 -23.45 3.12 6.19
N GLY A 100 -23.25 4.00 5.20
CA GLY A 100 -22.58 5.28 5.37
C GLY A 100 -21.06 5.15 5.37
N LEU A 101 -20.51 4.23 4.57
CA LEU A 101 -19.09 3.89 4.60
C LEU A 101 -18.17 5.07 4.26
N GLU A 102 -18.54 5.88 3.26
CA GLU A 102 -17.76 7.06 2.90
C GLU A 102 -17.60 8.02 4.10
N GLY A 103 -18.70 8.32 4.79
CA GLY A 103 -18.70 9.17 5.97
C GLY A 103 -17.94 8.55 7.14
N PHE A 104 -18.06 7.24 7.32
CA PHE A 104 -17.30 6.49 8.32
C PHE A 104 -15.79 6.57 8.06
N PHE A 105 -15.34 6.31 6.83
CA PHE A 105 -13.92 6.40 6.49
C PHE A 105 -13.41 7.83 6.62
N LYS A 106 -14.11 8.83 6.05
CA LYS A 106 -13.70 10.24 6.15
C LYS A 106 -13.54 10.70 7.61
N THR A 107 -14.42 10.24 8.49
CA THR A 107 -14.37 10.60 9.92
C THR A 107 -13.26 9.86 10.67
N ASN A 108 -13.13 8.54 10.45
CA ASN A 108 -12.34 7.68 11.31
C ASN A 108 -10.96 7.34 10.74
N ASN A 109 -10.84 7.18 9.42
CA ASN A 109 -9.58 6.88 8.73
C ASN A 109 -9.70 7.12 7.20
N PRO A 110 -9.56 8.37 6.72
CA PRO A 110 -9.68 8.68 5.29
C PRO A 110 -8.61 7.98 4.44
N TYR A 111 -7.42 7.79 5.01
CA TYR A 111 -6.29 7.10 4.38
C TYR A 111 -6.57 5.61 4.09
N ALA A 112 -7.47 4.98 4.83
CA ALA A 112 -7.89 3.61 4.56
C ALA A 112 -8.71 3.53 3.27
N LEU A 113 -9.67 4.43 3.06
CA LEU A 113 -10.45 4.49 1.83
C LEU A 113 -9.58 4.87 0.64
N GLU A 114 -8.66 5.82 0.83
CA GLU A 114 -7.68 6.20 -0.19
C GLU A 114 -6.82 5.00 -0.61
N SER A 115 -6.33 4.22 0.36
CA SER A 115 -5.54 3.02 0.09
C SER A 115 -6.36 1.92 -0.59
N ILE A 116 -7.64 1.73 -0.23
CA ILE A 116 -8.54 0.80 -0.93
C ILE A 116 -8.70 1.23 -2.39
N ALA A 117 -9.05 2.49 -2.66
CA ALA A 117 -9.22 3.00 -4.02
C ALA A 117 -7.93 2.89 -4.84
N ALA A 118 -6.78 3.29 -4.26
CA ALA A 118 -5.48 3.20 -4.91
C ALA A 118 -5.08 1.75 -5.22
N ARG A 119 -5.36 0.80 -4.32
CA ARG A 119 -5.10 -0.62 -4.57
C ARG A 119 -5.98 -1.17 -5.70
N MET A 120 -7.23 -0.76 -5.76
CA MET A 120 -8.13 -1.15 -6.85
C MET A 120 -7.65 -0.58 -8.18
N LEU A 121 -7.26 0.69 -8.24
CA LEU A 121 -6.66 1.31 -9.44
C LEU A 121 -5.35 0.63 -9.86
N GLU A 122 -4.52 0.22 -8.91
CA GLU A 122 -3.28 -0.53 -9.21
C GLU A 122 -3.58 -1.93 -9.78
N ALA A 123 -4.64 -2.59 -9.33
CA ALA A 123 -5.09 -3.85 -9.91
C ALA A 123 -5.50 -3.65 -11.38
N ILE A 124 -6.16 -2.53 -11.70
CA ILE A 124 -6.55 -2.18 -13.08
C ILE A 124 -5.32 -1.88 -13.93
N ARG A 125 -4.43 -0.99 -13.46
CA ARG A 125 -3.20 -0.61 -14.16
C ARG A 125 -2.29 -1.79 -14.48
N LYS A 126 -2.37 -2.88 -13.71
CA LYS A 126 -1.59 -4.11 -13.88
C LYS A 126 -2.36 -5.25 -14.55
N ASP A 127 -3.52 -4.95 -15.13
CA ASP A 127 -4.35 -5.91 -15.89
C ASP A 127 -4.88 -7.09 -15.05
N TYR A 128 -4.97 -6.94 -13.72
CA TYR A 128 -5.60 -7.94 -12.85
C TYR A 128 -7.12 -7.81 -12.80
N TRP A 129 -7.63 -6.61 -13.06
CA TRP A 129 -9.06 -6.32 -13.09
C TRP A 129 -9.38 -5.32 -14.20
N ASP A 130 -10.37 -5.62 -15.04
CA ASP A 130 -10.76 -4.77 -16.18
C ASP A 130 -12.24 -4.34 -16.04
N PRO A 131 -12.52 -3.31 -15.21
CA PRO A 131 -13.87 -2.76 -15.07
C PRO A 131 -14.15 -1.69 -16.14
N SER A 132 -15.41 -1.28 -16.24
CA SER A 132 -15.81 -0.22 -17.17
C SER A 132 -15.13 1.11 -16.86
N ASP A 133 -14.93 1.95 -17.89
CA ASP A 133 -14.33 3.28 -17.77
C ASP A 133 -15.00 4.15 -16.68
N ASP A 134 -16.31 4.01 -16.49
CA ASP A 134 -17.06 4.71 -15.43
C ASP A 134 -16.56 4.33 -14.03
N VAL A 135 -16.28 3.04 -13.79
CA VAL A 135 -15.76 2.55 -12.50
C VAL A 135 -14.32 3.01 -12.29
N GLN A 136 -13.50 3.02 -13.36
CA GLN A 136 -12.14 3.53 -13.30
C GLN A 136 -12.12 5.03 -12.94
N THR A 137 -13.02 5.79 -13.56
CA THR A 137 -13.18 7.22 -13.30
C THR A 137 -13.67 7.49 -11.89
N ASP A 138 -14.70 6.76 -11.41
CA ASP A 138 -15.22 6.89 -10.05
C ASP A 138 -14.15 6.62 -8.98
N LEU A 139 -13.34 5.58 -9.17
CA LEU A 139 -12.23 5.27 -8.27
C LEU A 139 -11.16 6.38 -8.28
N ALA A 140 -10.78 6.87 -9.46
CA ALA A 140 -9.78 7.93 -9.59
C ALA A 140 -10.27 9.25 -8.98
N GLU A 141 -11.53 9.61 -9.20
CA GLU A 141 -12.16 10.78 -8.58
C GLU A 141 -12.28 10.63 -7.06
N THR A 142 -12.68 9.46 -6.56
CA THR A 142 -12.73 9.16 -5.12
C THR A 142 -11.37 9.34 -4.48
N TRP A 143 -10.32 8.77 -5.08
CA TRP A 143 -8.96 8.92 -4.60
C TRP A 143 -8.51 10.38 -4.61
N GLN A 144 -8.72 11.10 -5.72
CA GLN A 144 -8.34 12.51 -5.85
C GLN A 144 -9.03 13.40 -4.82
N GLN A 145 -10.33 13.19 -4.58
CA GLN A 145 -11.08 13.93 -3.57
C GLN A 145 -10.51 13.72 -2.17
N LEU A 146 -10.12 12.49 -1.82
CA LEU A 146 -9.51 12.20 -0.53
C LEU A 146 -8.13 12.85 -0.39
N VAL A 147 -7.32 12.83 -1.46
CA VAL A 147 -6.01 13.50 -1.47
C VAL A 147 -6.16 15.01 -1.34
N ASP A 148 -7.13 15.62 -2.02
CA ASP A 148 -7.37 17.06 -1.96
C ASP A 148 -7.83 17.50 -0.56
N GLU A 149 -8.61 16.67 0.13
CA GLU A 149 -9.20 17.00 1.44
C GLU A 149 -8.27 16.64 2.61
N TYR A 150 -7.59 15.48 2.56
CA TYR A 150 -6.83 14.91 3.68
C TYR A 150 -5.32 14.80 3.40
N GLY A 151 -4.88 15.03 2.17
CA GLY A 151 -3.51 14.78 1.73
C GLY A 151 -3.28 13.32 1.33
N VAL A 152 -2.14 13.06 0.69
CA VAL A 152 -1.79 11.72 0.19
C VAL A 152 -1.47 10.75 1.34
N THR A 153 -2.08 9.58 1.33
CA THR A 153 -1.68 8.47 2.18
C THR A 153 -0.30 7.99 1.75
N CYS A 154 0.63 7.92 2.68
CA CYS A 154 1.98 7.40 2.42
C CYS A 154 2.11 5.97 2.93
N CYS A 155 1.54 5.00 2.19
CA CYS A 155 1.78 3.58 2.42
C CYS A 155 2.61 2.98 1.28
N HIS A 156 2.96 1.69 1.37
CA HIS A 156 3.93 1.04 0.48
C HIS A 156 3.52 1.01 -1.02
N HIS A 157 2.29 1.40 -1.37
CA HIS A 157 1.76 1.33 -2.74
C HIS A 157 1.09 2.61 -3.26
N THR A 158 1.11 3.72 -2.49
CA THR A 158 0.45 4.99 -2.86
C THR A 158 1.46 6.09 -3.16
N CYS A 159 1.97 6.81 -2.15
CA CYS A 159 2.80 8.01 -2.35
C CYS A 159 4.10 7.77 -3.16
N GLY A 160 4.66 6.57 -3.08
CA GLY A 160 5.86 6.17 -3.79
C GLY A 160 5.60 5.53 -5.15
N ASN A 161 4.33 5.32 -5.51
CA ASN A 161 3.94 4.64 -6.74
C ASN A 161 3.70 5.65 -7.87
N LEU A 162 4.80 6.16 -8.43
CA LEU A 162 4.75 7.16 -9.51
C LEU A 162 3.98 6.68 -10.74
N LEU A 163 4.03 5.37 -11.03
CA LEU A 163 3.31 4.78 -12.16
C LEU A 163 1.80 4.79 -11.95
N LEU A 164 1.35 4.59 -10.71
CA LEU A 164 -0.07 4.71 -10.37
C LEU A 164 -0.52 6.17 -10.47
N ASN A 165 0.31 7.11 -10.02
CA ASN A 165 0.00 8.54 -10.14
C ASN A 165 -0.16 8.96 -11.62
N GLU A 166 0.77 8.57 -12.48
CA GLU A 166 0.69 8.84 -13.93
C GLU A 166 -0.56 8.20 -14.56
N TYR A 167 -0.91 6.99 -14.14
CA TYR A 167 -2.12 6.30 -14.58
C TYR A 167 -3.40 7.06 -14.20
N MET A 168 -3.50 7.49 -12.94
CA MET A 168 -4.65 8.25 -12.44
C MET A 168 -4.76 9.62 -13.13
N GLU A 169 -3.63 10.32 -13.33
CA GLU A 169 -3.59 11.56 -14.11
C GLU A 169 -4.12 11.34 -15.53
N GLY A 170 -3.78 10.20 -16.17
CA GLY A 170 -4.30 9.82 -17.47
C GLY A 170 -5.82 9.72 -17.49
N ILE A 171 -6.42 9.05 -16.49
CA ILE A 171 -7.89 8.89 -16.36
C ILE A 171 -8.57 10.25 -16.16
N ILE A 172 -8.06 11.06 -15.23
CA ILE A 172 -8.67 12.34 -14.85
C ILE A 172 -8.50 13.40 -15.96
N SER A 173 -7.41 13.33 -16.72
CA SER A 173 -7.11 14.28 -17.81
C SER A 173 -7.91 14.02 -19.08
N THR A 174 -8.38 12.79 -19.29
CA THR A 174 -9.29 12.49 -20.40
C THR A 174 -10.65 13.14 -20.15
N PRO A 175 -11.14 14.02 -21.05
CA PRO A 175 -12.51 14.51 -20.96
C PRO A 175 -13.46 13.37 -21.34
N VAL A 176 -13.76 12.49 -20.38
CA VAL A 176 -14.91 11.61 -20.46
C VAL A 176 -16.13 12.53 -20.56
N GLY A 177 -16.94 12.31 -21.60
CA GLY A 177 -18.07 13.17 -21.93
C GLY A 177 -19.02 13.29 -20.76
N LYS A 178 -18.92 14.39 -20.01
CA LYS A 178 -19.80 14.72 -18.89
C LYS A 178 -21.26 14.66 -19.34
N SER A 179 -22.01 13.68 -18.85
CA SER A 179 -23.45 13.87 -18.66
C SER A 179 -23.60 14.93 -17.57
N ASN A 180 -23.94 16.14 -17.98
CA ASN A 180 -24.18 17.29 -17.11
C ASN A 180 -25.15 16.96 -15.95
N THR A 181 -24.65 17.03 -14.71
CA THR A 181 -25.33 17.77 -13.63
C THR A 181 -24.26 18.43 -12.77
N GLY A 182 -24.31 19.76 -12.68
CA GLY A 182 -23.14 20.58 -12.45
C GLY A 182 -22.58 20.62 -11.03
N ARG A 183 -21.29 20.93 -10.94
CA ARG A 183 -20.82 22.06 -10.13
C ARG A 183 -19.48 22.55 -10.69
N GLY A 184 -19.41 23.85 -10.96
CA GLY A 184 -18.27 24.47 -11.61
C GLY A 184 -17.08 24.67 -10.68
N GLY A 185 -15.91 24.77 -11.28
CA GLY A 185 -14.67 25.13 -10.60
C GLY A 185 -13.45 24.79 -11.44
N GLY A 186 -13.20 25.58 -12.48
CA GLY A 186 -11.92 25.53 -13.18
C GLY A 186 -10.79 25.96 -12.24
N GLY A 187 -9.78 25.12 -12.11
CA GLY A 187 -8.57 25.39 -11.34
C GLY A 187 -7.35 24.85 -12.07
N THR A 188 -6.42 25.74 -12.36
CA THR A 188 -5.11 25.49 -12.96
C THR A 188 -4.24 24.62 -12.05
N TYR A 189 -3.75 23.48 -12.55
CA TYR A 189 -2.98 22.50 -11.79
C TYR A 189 -1.49 22.84 -11.69
N TRP A 190 -0.96 22.66 -10.47
CA TRP A 190 0.43 22.64 -10.01
C TRP A 190 1.30 23.89 -10.17
N LYS A 191 1.16 24.84 -9.23
CA LYS A 191 2.21 25.86 -9.01
C LYS A 191 2.40 26.37 -7.59
N THR A 192 2.22 25.55 -6.55
CA THR A 192 2.82 25.84 -5.23
C THR A 192 2.85 24.55 -4.40
N THR A 193 4.05 24.06 -4.08
CA THR A 193 4.25 23.14 -2.94
C THR A 193 3.99 23.91 -1.64
N PRO A 194 3.04 23.49 -0.79
CA PRO A 194 2.91 24.06 0.55
C PRO A 194 4.15 23.71 1.37
N THR A 195 4.71 24.70 2.07
CA THR A 195 5.69 24.45 3.13
C THR A 195 4.94 23.84 4.32
N PRO A 196 5.35 22.67 4.84
CA PRO A 196 4.64 22.05 5.95
C PRO A 196 4.76 22.91 7.21
N THR A 197 3.63 23.28 7.79
CA THR A 197 3.55 23.82 9.14
C THR A 197 3.84 22.70 10.13
N PRO A 198 4.67 22.89 11.18
CA PRO A 198 4.94 21.83 12.14
C PRO A 198 3.67 21.50 12.91
N VAL A 199 3.22 20.25 12.83
CA VAL A 199 2.22 19.69 13.74
C VAL A 199 2.97 19.11 14.92
N THR A 200 2.62 19.53 16.13
CA THR A 200 3.15 18.95 17.37
C THR A 200 2.68 17.50 17.48
N GLN A 201 3.55 16.54 17.18
CA GLN A 201 3.30 15.13 17.44
C GLN A 201 3.42 14.87 18.95
N SER A 202 2.32 14.47 19.59
CA SER A 202 2.40 13.76 20.86
C SER A 202 2.90 12.34 20.57
N SER A 203 4.10 12.03 21.05
CA SER A 203 4.71 10.71 20.95
C SER A 203 4.10 9.76 21.99
N ASP A 204 2.86 9.34 21.79
CA ASP A 204 2.27 8.20 22.49
C ASP A 204 1.89 7.12 21.46
N GLY A 205 2.91 6.61 20.77
CA GLY A 205 2.81 5.38 20.00
C GLY A 205 3.11 4.20 20.93
N ASN A 206 2.09 3.41 21.27
CA ASN A 206 2.30 2.10 21.89
C ASN A 206 2.89 1.14 20.84
N GLU A 207 4.21 0.98 20.84
CA GLU A 207 4.85 -0.16 20.20
C GLU A 207 4.63 -1.41 21.05
N THR A 208 4.04 -2.45 20.46
CA THR A 208 4.07 -3.80 21.03
C THR A 208 5.38 -4.46 20.63
N THR A 209 6.29 -4.62 21.59
CA THR A 209 7.48 -5.47 21.44
C THR A 209 7.08 -6.94 21.36
N GLU A 210 7.69 -7.69 20.44
CA GLU A 210 7.54 -9.15 20.34
C GLU A 210 8.03 -9.83 21.63
N GLY A 211 7.08 -10.37 22.40
CA GLY A 211 7.34 -11.20 23.58
C GLY A 211 6.47 -12.45 23.52
N GLY A 212 7.12 -13.62 23.54
CA GLY A 212 6.48 -14.93 23.42
C GLY A 212 5.41 -15.22 24.47
N VAL A 213 4.46 -16.08 24.08
CA VAL A 213 3.31 -16.50 24.88
C VAL A 213 3.75 -17.33 26.08
N GLY A 214 3.44 -16.86 27.30
CA GLY A 214 3.46 -17.69 28.50
C GLY A 214 3.59 -16.90 29.80
N GLY A 215 2.47 -16.65 30.48
CA GLY A 215 2.45 -16.21 31.89
C GLY A 215 1.40 -15.14 32.18
N VAL A 216 0.36 -15.50 32.92
CA VAL A 216 -0.66 -14.56 33.41
C VAL A 216 -0.11 -13.90 34.68
N GLU A 217 0.31 -12.64 34.62
CA GLU A 217 0.57 -11.81 35.79
C GLU A 217 -0.34 -10.59 35.80
N ASN A 218 -1.08 -10.43 36.90
CA ASN A 218 -1.98 -9.31 37.15
C ASN A 218 -1.17 -8.02 37.37
N LEU A 219 -1.21 -7.08 36.42
CA LEU A 219 -0.54 -5.80 36.54
C LEU A 219 -1.44 -4.76 37.22
N ASN A 220 -0.99 -4.31 38.39
CA ASN A 220 -1.60 -3.26 39.21
C ASN A 220 -1.13 -1.86 38.71
N PRO A 221 -2.03 -0.92 38.35
CA PRO A 221 -1.65 0.31 37.64
C PRO A 221 -0.83 1.36 38.42
N SER A 222 -0.56 1.18 39.72
CA SER A 222 0.04 2.25 40.54
C SER A 222 1.59 2.32 40.52
N LYS A 223 2.29 1.54 39.68
CA LYS A 223 3.77 1.56 39.61
C LYS A 223 4.36 2.17 38.34
N ALA A 224 3.55 2.61 37.37
CA ALA A 224 4.04 3.20 36.13
C ALA A 224 4.43 4.68 36.23
N ALA A 225 4.16 5.35 37.36
CA ALA A 225 4.42 6.77 37.54
C ALA A 225 5.58 7.01 38.52
N SER A 226 6.82 6.71 38.11
CA SER A 226 8.04 7.32 38.68
C SER A 226 9.28 6.80 37.93
N ASN A 227 9.68 7.50 36.87
CA ASN A 227 11.08 7.63 36.43
C ASN A 227 11.15 8.49 35.15
N SER A 228 11.02 9.81 35.28
CA SER A 228 11.45 10.74 34.23
C SER A 228 12.94 11.03 34.43
N LYS A 229 13.81 10.29 33.77
CA LYS A 229 15.19 10.75 33.54
C LYS A 229 15.20 11.55 32.23
N GLU A 230 15.42 12.84 32.38
CA GLU A 230 15.67 13.79 31.30
C GLU A 230 16.94 13.38 30.54
N LEU A 231 16.82 13.14 29.24
CA LEU A 231 17.95 12.82 28.35
C LEU A 231 18.32 14.07 27.56
N GLU A 232 19.51 14.62 27.79
CA GLU A 232 20.10 15.70 26.99
C GLU A 232 20.45 15.19 25.59
N GLY A 233 19.78 15.73 24.56
CA GLY A 233 20.13 15.54 23.16
C GLY A 233 21.16 16.59 22.72
N THR A 234 22.20 16.18 21.98
CA THR A 234 23.18 17.10 21.39
C THR A 234 22.62 17.75 20.13
N VAL A 235 22.82 19.06 20.01
CA VAL A 235 22.38 19.91 18.90
C VAL A 235 23.28 19.70 17.69
N MET A 236 22.70 19.47 16.50
CA MET A 236 23.42 19.43 15.24
C MET A 236 23.62 20.86 14.71
N GLU A 237 24.87 21.24 14.44
CA GLU A 237 25.23 22.54 13.87
C GLU A 237 25.02 22.56 12.35
N GLU A 238 24.39 23.63 11.84
CA GLU A 238 24.11 23.81 10.42
C GLU A 238 25.38 24.14 9.64
N LYS A 239 25.91 23.17 8.89
CA LYS A 239 26.99 23.43 7.93
C LYS A 239 26.40 23.90 6.61
N LYS A 240 26.54 25.20 6.30
CA LYS A 240 26.24 25.78 4.98
C LYS A 240 26.95 24.98 3.88
N LEU A 241 26.18 24.25 3.08
CA LEU A 241 26.67 23.58 1.89
C LEU A 241 26.77 24.59 0.75
N GLY A 242 27.96 25.17 0.57
CA GLY A 242 28.31 25.91 -0.63
C GLY A 242 28.24 24.98 -1.84
N GLY A 243 27.52 25.41 -2.88
CA GLY A 243 27.09 24.56 -3.98
C GLY A 243 28.21 23.87 -4.76
N LEU A 244 27.99 22.60 -5.04
CA LEU A 244 28.00 21.94 -6.35
C LEU A 244 27.51 20.50 -6.09
N MET A 245 26.68 19.96 -6.98
CA MET A 245 26.11 18.60 -6.84
C MET A 245 27.20 17.54 -6.58
N PRO A 246 26.96 16.51 -5.75
CA PRO A 246 27.89 15.38 -5.63
C PRO A 246 27.74 14.46 -6.86
N PRO A 247 28.84 13.91 -7.40
CA PRO A 247 28.74 12.95 -8.49
C PRO A 247 28.25 11.61 -7.96
N VAL A 248 27.40 10.99 -8.77
CA VAL A 248 26.90 9.62 -8.63
C VAL A 248 28.06 8.63 -8.67
N SER A 249 27.92 7.52 -7.93
CA SER A 249 28.80 6.34 -7.79
C SER A 249 29.77 6.34 -6.60
N GLY A 250 29.43 5.50 -5.62
CA GLY A 250 30.23 5.18 -4.45
C GLY A 250 31.39 4.22 -4.76
N VAL A 251 32.29 4.62 -5.65
CA VAL A 251 33.60 3.97 -5.78
C VAL A 251 34.67 4.98 -5.34
N PRO A 252 35.47 4.69 -4.30
CA PRO A 252 36.54 5.59 -3.90
C PRO A 252 37.49 5.78 -5.08
N TRP A 253 37.76 7.02 -5.47
CA TRP A 253 38.61 7.37 -6.63
C TRP A 253 39.99 6.69 -6.61
N ILE A 254 40.48 6.34 -5.43
CA ILE A 254 41.69 5.55 -5.22
C ILE A 254 41.60 4.18 -5.92
N ALA A 255 40.44 3.51 -5.87
CA ALA A 255 40.23 2.23 -6.54
C ALA A 255 40.25 2.35 -8.07
N VAL A 256 39.71 3.45 -8.62
CA VAL A 256 39.75 3.73 -10.06
C VAL A 256 41.19 3.96 -10.54
N LEU A 257 41.99 4.72 -9.77
CA LEU A 257 43.40 4.96 -10.08
C LEU A 257 44.23 3.67 -10.07
N ILE A 258 43.98 2.75 -9.13
CA ILE A 258 44.67 1.45 -9.08
C ILE A 258 44.39 0.63 -10.33
N VAL A 259 43.14 0.58 -10.80
CA VAL A 259 42.77 -0.17 -12.01
C VAL A 259 43.47 0.41 -13.24
N ILE A 260 43.53 1.74 -13.37
CA ILE A 260 44.22 2.40 -14.49
C ILE A 260 45.71 2.08 -14.49
N VAL A 261 46.36 2.08 -13.32
CA VAL A 261 47.79 1.74 -13.19
C VAL A 261 48.05 0.28 -13.59
N VAL A 262 47.21 -0.65 -13.13
CA VAL A 262 47.34 -2.08 -13.48
C VAL A 262 47.18 -2.31 -14.98
N LEU A 263 46.19 -1.67 -15.61
CA LEU A 263 45.99 -1.76 -17.06
C LEU A 263 47.17 -1.17 -17.85
N GLY A 264 47.75 -0.06 -17.37
CA GLY A 264 48.95 0.54 -17.96
C GLY A 264 50.16 -0.39 -17.90
N LEU A 265 50.36 -1.10 -16.78
CA LEU A 265 51.45 -2.06 -16.62
C LEU A 265 51.27 -3.29 -17.52
N VAL A 266 50.05 -3.81 -17.67
CA VAL A 266 49.74 -4.91 -18.58
C VAL A 266 49.99 -4.48 -20.04
N TYR A 267 49.56 -3.28 -20.41
CA TYR A 267 49.79 -2.74 -21.75
C TYR A 267 51.29 -2.55 -22.06
N ALA A 268 52.04 -1.97 -21.12
CA ALA A 268 53.49 -1.80 -21.24
C ALA A 268 54.23 -3.14 -21.34
N GLY A 269 53.81 -4.13 -20.53
CA GLY A 269 54.34 -5.49 -20.60
C GLY A 269 54.10 -6.15 -21.96
N PHE A 270 52.91 -5.98 -22.54
CA PHE A 270 52.58 -6.51 -23.87
C PHE A 270 53.39 -5.85 -25.00
N PHE A 271 53.76 -4.58 -24.83
CA PHE A 271 54.56 -3.84 -25.82
C PHE A 271 56.07 -4.08 -25.69
N LEU A 272 56.58 -4.31 -24.47
CA LEU A 272 58.00 -4.61 -24.22
C LEU A 272 58.39 -6.03 -24.64
N VAL A 273 57.44 -6.98 -24.66
CA VAL A 273 57.68 -8.37 -25.13
C VAL A 273 57.69 -8.46 -26.67
N ARG A 274 57.28 -7.40 -27.39
CA ARG A 274 57.18 -7.37 -28.86
C ARG A 274 58.31 -6.60 -29.56
N ARG A 275 59.42 -6.32 -28.88
CA ARG A 275 60.65 -5.77 -29.46
C ARG A 275 61.83 -6.71 -29.28
#